data_AF-A0A650GCX1-F1
#
_entry.id   AF-A0A650GCX1-F1
#
_cell.length_a   1.000
_cell.length_b   1.000
_cell.length_c   1.000
_cell.angle_alpha   90.00
_cell.angle_beta   90.00
_cell.angle_gamma   90.00
#
_symmetry.space_group_name_H-M   'P 1'
#
loop_
_entity.id
_entity.type
_entity.pdbx_description
1 polymer ?
#
loop_
_entity_poly.entity_id
_entity_poly.type
_entity_poly.pdbx_seq_one_letter_code
_entity_poly.pdbx_strand_id
1 'polypeptide(L)'
;MPEPVPPLLATALTEPPRPQRAFVWEPAGWRTEMHDLPEVQRMLDDLPARVDRGLIRQRVLDELDEGRILSAFVGAMVWGYGDRGYGPVRVRWVLTGVKQGAHTASVRGDVPGLLSDAVEVVRAKGAVEGFRFMANAGRLKYLASAFFTKWLYFASALDSPDDARAAPILDKQVHDWLDDHAGVTLDISRTHEYRRYLDVLTRWGDRFARTPVQVEQVIFSLASGRG
;
A
#
# COMPACT_ATOMS: atom_id res chain seq x y z
N MET A 1 2.27 24.48 -17.67
CA MET A 1 2.61 23.53 -18.75
C MET A 1 2.49 22.13 -18.14
N PRO A 2 1.84 21.16 -18.80
CA PRO A 2 1.72 19.81 -18.26
C PRO A 2 3.10 19.15 -18.17
N GLU A 3 3.37 18.44 -17.07
CA GLU A 3 4.63 17.74 -16.82
C GLU A 3 4.87 16.67 -17.90
N PRO A 4 5.96 16.74 -18.69
CA PRO A 4 6.26 15.74 -19.71
C PRO A 4 6.56 14.39 -19.07
N VAL A 5 6.28 13.30 -19.79
CA VAL A 5 6.65 11.95 -19.36
C VAL A 5 8.18 11.84 -19.46
N PRO A 6 8.91 11.48 -18.37
CA PRO A 6 10.34 11.28 -18.45
C PRO A 6 10.71 10.19 -19.47
N PRO A 7 11.77 10.36 -20.30
CA PRO A 7 12.10 9.42 -21.37
C PRO A 7 12.27 7.96 -20.93
N LEU A 8 12.89 7.73 -19.76
CA LEU A 8 13.06 6.38 -19.20
C LEU A 8 11.72 5.71 -18.90
N LEU A 9 10.77 6.47 -18.35
CA LEU A 9 9.42 5.97 -18.09
C LEU A 9 8.65 5.75 -19.38
N ALA A 10 8.76 6.66 -20.36
CA ALA A 10 8.12 6.50 -21.66
C ALA A 10 8.55 5.20 -22.35
N THR A 11 9.85 4.89 -22.38
CA THR A 11 10.37 3.63 -22.92
C THR A 11 9.84 2.41 -22.15
N ALA A 12 9.79 2.49 -20.82
CA ALA A 12 9.29 1.38 -20.02
C ALA A 12 7.78 1.14 -20.20
N LEU A 13 6.98 2.18 -20.41
CA LEU A 13 5.52 2.07 -20.60
C LEU A 13 5.13 1.51 -21.97
N THR A 14 6.02 1.52 -22.96
CA THR A 14 5.79 0.85 -24.26
C THR A 14 5.92 -0.66 -24.21
N GLU A 15 6.64 -1.19 -23.21
CA GLU A 15 6.78 -2.64 -23.00
C GLU A 15 5.48 -3.23 -22.43
N PRO A 16 5.10 -4.49 -22.75
CA PRO A 16 3.92 -5.14 -22.16
C PRO A 16 3.92 -5.04 -20.61
N PRO A 17 2.76 -4.82 -19.96
CA PRO A 17 2.71 -4.75 -18.51
C PRO A 17 3.21 -6.06 -17.91
N ARG A 18 4.06 -5.96 -16.88
CA ARG A 18 4.63 -7.11 -16.20
C ARG A 18 4.10 -7.18 -14.78
N PRO A 19 3.55 -8.32 -14.34
CA PRO A 19 3.20 -8.52 -12.94
C PRO A 19 4.44 -8.35 -12.05
N GLN A 20 4.23 -7.82 -10.84
CA GLN A 20 5.30 -7.74 -9.86
C GLN A 20 5.87 -9.14 -9.55
N ARG A 21 7.19 -9.28 -9.53
CA ARG A 21 7.83 -10.54 -9.14
C ARG A 21 7.62 -10.86 -7.66
N ALA A 22 7.26 -12.12 -7.37
CA ALA A 22 7.15 -12.61 -6.01
C ALA A 22 8.48 -12.55 -5.26
N PHE A 23 8.43 -12.24 -3.96
CA PHE A 23 9.59 -12.13 -3.07
C PHE A 23 9.39 -12.94 -1.79
N VAL A 24 10.50 -13.28 -1.13
CA VAL A 24 10.49 -13.98 0.16
C VAL A 24 10.14 -13.00 1.27
N TRP A 25 9.34 -13.43 2.23
CA TRP A 25 9.02 -12.69 3.45
C TRP A 25 9.38 -13.54 4.68
N GLU A 26 9.56 -12.89 5.84
CA GLU A 26 10.02 -13.57 7.06
C GLU A 26 8.92 -13.73 8.11
N PRO A 27 8.26 -14.90 8.20
CA PRO A 27 7.06 -15.09 9.03
C PRO A 27 7.32 -15.05 10.54
N ALA A 28 8.52 -15.42 11.00
CA ALA A 28 8.80 -15.59 12.42
C ALA A 28 8.55 -14.30 13.24
N GLY A 29 8.99 -13.15 12.72
CA GLY A 29 8.76 -11.86 13.37
C GLY A 29 7.27 -11.47 13.40
N TRP A 30 6.54 -11.74 12.31
CA TRP A 30 5.10 -11.46 12.23
C TRP A 30 4.32 -12.29 13.25
N ARG A 31 4.61 -13.60 13.34
CA ARG A 31 3.98 -14.49 14.33
C ARG A 31 4.27 -14.04 15.76
N THR A 32 5.50 -13.59 16.02
CA THR A 32 5.90 -13.11 17.35
C THR A 32 5.13 -11.85 17.76
N GLU A 33 5.04 -10.86 16.88
CA GLU A 33 4.42 -9.57 17.20
C GLU A 33 2.88 -9.60 17.15
N MET A 34 2.29 -10.57 16.44
CA MET A 34 0.84 -10.74 16.32
C MET A 34 0.32 -11.91 17.19
N HIS A 35 1.07 -12.34 18.20
CA HIS A 35 0.81 -13.58 18.96
C HIS A 35 -0.57 -13.66 19.62
N ASP A 36 -1.16 -12.52 19.98
CA ASP A 36 -2.47 -12.39 20.62
C ASP A 36 -3.62 -12.18 19.62
N LEU A 37 -3.35 -12.32 18.31
CA LEU A 37 -4.33 -12.14 17.23
C LEU A 37 -4.52 -13.47 16.47
N PRO A 38 -5.41 -14.38 16.93
CA PRO A 38 -5.51 -15.73 16.39
C PRO A 38 -5.94 -15.78 14.91
N GLU A 39 -6.74 -14.82 14.45
CA GLU A 39 -7.11 -14.71 13.04
C GLU A 39 -5.93 -14.30 12.16
N VAL A 40 -5.11 -13.36 12.66
CA VAL A 40 -3.88 -12.94 11.99
C VAL A 40 -2.88 -14.09 11.94
N GLN A 41 -2.72 -14.86 13.03
CA GLN A 41 -1.84 -16.04 13.04
C GLN A 41 -2.24 -17.06 11.96
N ARG A 42 -3.54 -17.41 11.88
CA ARG A 42 -4.04 -18.31 10.84
C ARG A 42 -3.72 -17.81 9.44
N MET A 43 -3.96 -16.52 9.18
CA MET A 43 -3.62 -15.92 7.88
C MET A 43 -2.13 -15.99 7.57
N LEU A 44 -1.27 -15.69 8.54
CA LEU A 44 0.19 -15.77 8.36
C LEU A 44 0.66 -17.21 8.08
N ASP A 45 0.01 -18.21 8.66
CA ASP A 45 0.34 -19.63 8.46
C ASP A 45 -0.08 -20.15 7.08
N ASP A 46 -1.16 -19.60 6.53
CA ASP A 46 -1.66 -19.95 5.19
C ASP A 46 -0.85 -19.31 4.05
N LEU A 47 -0.10 -18.24 4.33
CA LEU A 47 0.68 -17.54 3.31
C LEU A 47 1.86 -18.41 2.83
N PRO A 48 2.09 -18.53 1.50
CA PRO A 48 3.25 -19.24 0.99
C PRO A 48 4.56 -18.50 1.28
N ALA A 49 5.70 -19.20 1.18
CA ALA A 49 7.02 -18.62 1.44
C ALA A 49 7.39 -17.44 0.52
N ARG A 50 6.74 -17.33 -0.65
CA ARG A 50 6.90 -16.21 -1.57
C ARG A 50 5.55 -15.57 -1.84
N VAL A 51 5.49 -14.25 -1.73
CA VAL A 51 4.28 -13.47 -1.95
C VAL A 51 4.52 -12.44 -3.04
N ASP A 52 3.46 -12.11 -3.77
CA ASP A 52 3.43 -11.01 -4.73
C ASP A 52 2.20 -10.13 -4.50
N ARG A 53 2.08 -9.06 -5.28
CA ARG A 53 0.96 -8.12 -5.21
C ARG A 53 -0.38 -8.77 -5.51
N GLY A 54 -0.45 -9.74 -6.43
CA GLY A 54 -1.69 -10.40 -6.81
C GLY A 54 -2.22 -11.34 -5.73
N LEU A 55 -1.33 -12.16 -5.17
CA LEU A 55 -1.65 -13.07 -4.07
C LEU A 55 -2.10 -12.31 -2.83
N ILE A 56 -1.36 -11.27 -2.43
CA ILE A 56 -1.72 -10.49 -1.23
C ILE A 56 -2.99 -9.71 -1.46
N ARG A 57 -3.24 -9.19 -2.66
CA ARG A 57 -4.54 -8.59 -3.00
C ARG A 57 -5.66 -9.58 -2.77
N GLN A 58 -5.58 -10.80 -3.33
CA GLN A 58 -6.62 -11.80 -3.14
C GLN A 58 -6.84 -12.09 -1.66
N ARG A 59 -5.76 -12.33 -0.91
CA ARG A 59 -5.88 -12.60 0.52
C ARG A 59 -6.50 -11.44 1.29
N VAL A 60 -6.11 -10.20 1.00
CA VAL A 60 -6.70 -9.02 1.65
C VAL A 60 -8.20 -8.93 1.38
N LEU A 61 -8.65 -9.19 0.14
CA LEU A 61 -10.07 -9.17 -0.19
C LEU A 61 -10.84 -10.28 0.53
N ASP A 62 -10.32 -11.51 0.55
CA ASP A 62 -10.96 -12.63 1.26
C ASP A 62 -11.12 -12.32 2.76
N GLU A 63 -10.08 -11.76 3.39
CA GLU A 63 -10.12 -11.35 4.80
C GLU A 63 -11.10 -10.19 5.05
N LEU A 64 -11.22 -9.23 4.12
CA LEU A 64 -12.19 -8.14 4.21
C LEU A 64 -13.64 -8.65 4.07
N ASP A 65 -13.89 -9.58 3.16
CA ASP A 65 -15.21 -10.18 2.93
C ASP A 65 -15.67 -11.01 4.13
N GLU A 66 -14.74 -11.60 4.87
CA GLU A 66 -14.99 -12.27 6.14
C GLU A 66 -15.05 -11.33 7.36
N GLY A 67 -14.87 -10.02 7.17
CA GLY A 67 -14.86 -9.03 8.26
C GLY A 67 -13.61 -9.05 9.15
N ARG A 68 -12.56 -9.77 8.75
CA ARG A 68 -11.29 -9.93 9.49
C ARG A 68 -10.32 -8.77 9.19
N ILE A 69 -10.71 -7.55 9.57
CA ILE A 69 -10.01 -6.30 9.20
C ILE A 69 -8.53 -6.27 9.61
N LEU A 70 -8.20 -6.73 10.81
CA LEU A 70 -6.80 -6.75 11.27
C LEU A 70 -5.94 -7.72 10.47
N SER A 71 -6.51 -8.87 10.08
CA SER A 71 -5.85 -9.86 9.23
C SER A 71 -5.58 -9.30 7.84
N ALA A 72 -6.60 -8.69 7.22
CA ALA A 72 -6.46 -7.98 5.95
C ALA A 72 -5.35 -6.90 6.02
N PHE A 73 -5.38 -6.05 7.04
CA PHE A 73 -4.38 -5.00 7.21
C PHE A 73 -2.97 -5.55 7.41
N VAL A 74 -2.80 -6.57 8.26
CA VAL A 74 -1.49 -7.20 8.47
C VAL A 74 -0.99 -7.86 7.18
N GLY A 75 -1.84 -8.53 6.40
CA GLY A 75 -1.47 -9.08 5.09
C GLY A 75 -0.95 -8.01 4.12
N ALA A 76 -1.62 -6.86 4.04
CA ALA A 76 -1.15 -5.72 3.26
C ALA A 76 0.23 -5.21 3.74
N MET A 77 0.49 -5.25 5.04
CA MET A 77 1.78 -4.82 5.62
C MET A 77 2.89 -5.86 5.46
N VAL A 78 2.58 -7.16 5.43
CA VAL A 78 3.53 -8.22 5.05
C VAL A 78 4.11 -7.91 3.68
N TRP A 79 3.25 -7.60 2.70
CA TRP A 79 3.70 -7.15 1.39
C TRP A 79 4.46 -5.82 1.45
N GLY A 80 3.94 -4.86 2.21
CA GLY A 80 4.47 -3.50 2.27
C GLY A 80 5.86 -3.37 2.90
N TYR A 81 6.21 -4.24 3.84
CA TYR A 81 7.54 -4.30 4.44
C TYR A 81 8.45 -5.34 3.77
N GLY A 82 7.89 -6.35 3.11
CA GLY A 82 8.64 -7.39 2.43
C GLY A 82 9.63 -8.13 3.34
N ASP A 83 10.89 -8.14 2.93
CA ASP A 83 12.02 -8.80 3.62
C ASP A 83 12.58 -7.99 4.81
N ARG A 84 11.97 -6.84 5.16
CA ARG A 84 12.47 -5.98 6.22
C ARG A 84 12.04 -6.49 7.60
N GLY A 85 13.00 -6.99 8.38
CA GLY A 85 12.76 -7.57 9.71
C GLY A 85 12.12 -6.65 10.77
N TYR A 86 12.09 -5.33 10.57
CA TYR A 86 11.42 -4.40 11.51
C TYR A 86 9.93 -4.17 11.22
N GLY A 87 9.39 -4.73 10.12
CA GLY A 87 7.99 -4.59 9.74
C GLY A 87 7.00 -5.02 10.83
N PRO A 88 7.11 -6.25 11.38
CA PRO A 88 6.22 -6.74 12.44
C PRO A 88 6.13 -5.80 13.64
N VAL A 89 7.27 -5.34 14.13
CA VAL A 89 7.36 -4.44 15.30
C VAL A 89 6.68 -3.10 15.00
N ARG A 90 6.87 -2.54 13.80
CA ARG A 90 6.22 -1.27 13.43
C ARG A 90 4.71 -1.41 13.28
N VAL A 91 4.24 -2.52 12.72
CA VAL A 91 2.80 -2.80 12.64
C VAL A 91 2.24 -2.95 14.05
N ARG A 92 2.95 -3.62 14.96
CA ARG A 92 2.53 -3.70 16.37
C ARG A 92 2.40 -2.32 17.02
N TRP A 93 3.29 -1.38 16.71
CA TRP A 93 3.15 0.01 17.17
C TRP A 93 1.88 0.68 16.63
N VAL A 94 1.51 0.43 15.37
CA VAL A 94 0.28 0.96 14.78
C VAL A 94 -0.94 0.41 15.51
N LEU A 95 -0.99 -0.91 15.73
CA LEU A 95 -2.12 -1.58 16.37
C LEU A 95 -2.29 -1.18 17.85
N THR A 96 -1.21 -0.93 18.56
CA THR A 96 -1.22 -0.64 20.01
C THR A 96 -1.12 0.86 20.32
N GLY A 97 -0.65 1.69 19.40
CA GLY A 97 -0.42 3.12 19.61
C GLY A 97 0.78 3.47 20.50
N VAL A 98 1.60 2.49 20.88
CA VAL A 98 2.79 2.66 21.73
C VAL A 98 4.03 2.03 21.09
N LYS A 99 5.23 2.53 21.43
CA LYS A 99 6.51 1.94 20.99
C LYS A 99 7.11 1.04 22.07
N GLN A 100 7.27 1.58 23.28
CA GLN A 100 7.77 0.83 24.42
C GLN A 100 6.70 -0.14 24.92
N GLY A 101 7.07 -1.41 25.09
CA GLY A 101 6.13 -2.45 25.57
C GLY A 101 5.06 -2.85 24.56
N ALA A 102 5.19 -2.47 23.28
CA ALA A 102 4.17 -2.74 22.27
C ALA A 102 3.84 -4.23 22.10
N HIS A 103 4.84 -5.11 22.29
CA HIS A 103 4.65 -6.56 22.25
C HIS A 103 3.56 -7.01 23.24
N THR A 104 3.57 -6.54 24.49
CA THR A 104 2.61 -6.94 25.52
C THR A 104 1.40 -6.03 25.65
N ALA A 105 1.38 -4.89 24.94
CA ALA A 105 0.26 -3.96 24.94
C ALA A 105 -0.92 -4.53 24.15
N SER A 106 -2.14 -4.33 24.65
CA SER A 106 -3.36 -4.70 23.93
C SER A 106 -3.50 -3.86 22.65
N VAL A 107 -4.03 -4.49 21.59
CA VAL A 107 -4.48 -3.77 20.40
C VAL A 107 -5.57 -2.76 20.81
N ARG A 108 -5.46 -1.54 20.30
CA ARG A 108 -6.45 -0.50 20.55
C ARG A 108 -7.78 -0.86 19.87
N GLY A 109 -8.87 -0.75 20.62
CA GLY A 109 -10.20 -1.14 20.15
C GLY A 109 -10.76 -0.30 18.98
N ASP A 110 -10.23 0.90 18.75
CA ASP A 110 -10.66 1.78 17.66
C ASP A 110 -9.95 1.48 16.31
N VAL A 111 -8.82 0.77 16.33
CA VAL A 111 -8.01 0.51 15.12
C VAL A 111 -8.77 -0.28 14.04
N PRO A 112 -9.47 -1.39 14.34
CA PRO A 112 -10.24 -2.11 13.32
C PRO A 112 -11.31 -1.23 12.67
N GLY A 113 -12.02 -0.40 13.46
CA GLY A 113 -13.04 0.52 12.96
C GLY A 113 -12.46 1.56 12.00
N LEU A 114 -11.37 2.22 12.39
CA LEU A 114 -10.70 3.21 11.52
C LEU A 114 -10.17 2.60 10.22
N LEU A 115 -9.67 1.36 10.26
CA LEU A 115 -9.24 0.65 9.05
C LEU A 115 -10.42 0.28 8.14
N SER A 116 -11.54 -0.16 8.73
CA SER A 116 -12.79 -0.46 8.01
C SER A 116 -13.37 0.80 7.35
N ASP A 117 -13.46 1.91 8.09
CA ASP A 117 -13.92 3.19 7.57
C ASP A 117 -13.07 3.65 6.37
N ALA A 118 -11.75 3.41 6.41
CA ALA A 118 -10.87 3.72 5.29
C ALA A 118 -11.20 2.89 4.03
N VAL A 119 -11.55 1.61 4.20
CA VAL A 119 -12.00 0.72 3.12
C VAL A 119 -13.29 1.26 2.51
N GLU A 120 -14.27 1.61 3.34
CA GLU A 120 -15.54 2.18 2.88
C GLU A 120 -15.34 3.48 2.12
N VAL A 121 -14.54 4.40 2.68
CA VAL A 121 -14.28 5.71 2.07
C VAL A 121 -13.57 5.55 0.73
N VAL A 122 -12.53 4.71 0.63
CA VAL A 122 -11.78 4.57 -0.62
C VAL A 122 -12.61 3.89 -1.71
N ARG A 123 -13.44 2.90 -1.36
CA ARG A 123 -14.32 2.20 -2.30
C ARG A 123 -15.47 3.09 -2.77
N ALA A 124 -16.06 3.88 -1.88
CA ALA A 124 -17.23 4.70 -2.20
C ALA A 124 -16.87 6.06 -2.82
N LYS A 125 -15.77 6.68 -2.38
CA LYS A 125 -15.41 8.07 -2.73
C LYS A 125 -14.07 8.19 -3.46
N GLY A 126 -13.36 7.09 -3.65
CA GLY A 126 -12.12 7.04 -4.41
C GLY A 126 -10.86 7.36 -3.61
N ALA A 127 -9.71 7.20 -4.29
CA ALA A 127 -8.37 7.26 -3.72
C ALA A 127 -8.07 8.56 -2.95
N VAL A 128 -8.46 9.72 -3.48
CA VAL A 128 -8.18 11.02 -2.86
C VAL A 128 -8.91 11.18 -1.53
N GLU A 129 -10.18 10.76 -1.46
CA GLU A 129 -10.96 10.82 -0.23
C GLU A 129 -10.46 9.79 0.79
N GLY A 130 -10.08 8.59 0.34
CA GLY A 130 -9.42 7.58 1.20
C GLY A 130 -8.12 8.09 1.81
N PHE A 131 -7.27 8.74 1.00
CA PHE A 131 -6.05 9.39 1.48
C PHE A 131 -6.37 10.47 2.52
N ARG A 132 -7.33 11.37 2.21
CA ARG A 132 -7.73 12.43 3.15
C ARG A 132 -8.22 11.88 4.46
N PHE A 133 -9.01 10.81 4.43
CA PHE A 133 -9.47 10.16 5.64
C PHE A 133 -8.30 9.65 6.48
N MET A 134 -7.40 8.84 5.90
CA MET A 134 -6.23 8.28 6.61
C MET A 134 -5.23 9.35 7.09
N ALA A 135 -5.14 10.48 6.40
CA ALA A 135 -4.31 11.61 6.82
C ALA A 135 -4.93 12.42 7.98
N ASN A 136 -6.24 12.32 8.20
CA ASN A 136 -6.99 13.14 9.15
C ASN A 136 -7.83 12.31 10.13
N ALA A 137 -9.14 12.14 9.88
CA ALA A 137 -10.08 11.50 10.81
C ALA A 137 -9.74 10.01 11.08
N GLY A 138 -9.23 9.32 10.07
CA GLY A 138 -8.78 7.92 10.14
C GLY A 138 -7.33 7.74 10.59
N ARG A 139 -6.68 8.79 11.11
CA ARG A 139 -5.23 8.77 11.34
C ARG A 139 -4.84 7.78 12.43
N LEU A 140 -4.05 6.79 12.04
CA LEU A 140 -3.41 5.85 12.95
C LEU A 140 -1.99 6.32 13.31
N LYS A 141 -1.71 6.37 14.61
CA LYS A 141 -0.37 6.73 15.11
C LYS A 141 0.66 5.71 14.60
N TYR A 142 1.82 6.20 14.18
CA TYR A 142 2.92 5.43 13.59
C TYR A 142 2.65 4.83 12.19
N LEU A 143 1.45 4.97 11.63
CA LEU A 143 1.17 4.60 10.25
C LEU A 143 1.45 5.80 9.32
N ALA A 144 2.62 5.79 8.68
CA ALA A 144 3.00 6.84 7.73
C ALA A 144 2.24 6.71 6.40
N SER A 145 2.21 7.79 5.62
CA SER A 145 1.47 7.85 4.34
C SER A 145 1.86 6.77 3.36
N ALA A 146 3.15 6.51 3.19
CA ALA A 146 3.65 5.43 2.35
C ALA A 146 3.09 4.03 2.68
N PHE A 147 2.66 3.80 3.92
CA PHE A 147 2.06 2.53 4.36
C PHE A 147 0.54 2.57 4.32
N PHE A 148 -0.11 3.67 4.71
CA PHE A 148 -1.55 3.72 4.53
C PHE A 148 -1.95 3.74 3.05
N THR A 149 -1.13 4.27 2.12
CA THR A 149 -1.45 4.17 0.69
C THR A 149 -1.36 2.74 0.19
N LYS A 150 -0.51 1.89 0.80
CA LYS A 150 -0.50 0.44 0.53
C LYS A 150 -1.78 -0.23 1.02
N TRP A 151 -2.26 0.16 2.22
CA TRP A 151 -3.56 -0.29 2.71
C TRP A 151 -4.70 0.11 1.77
N LEU A 152 -4.77 1.40 1.39
CA LEU A 152 -5.78 1.91 0.47
C LEU A 152 -5.74 1.21 -0.89
N TYR A 153 -4.55 0.94 -1.43
CA TYR A 153 -4.38 0.17 -2.66
C TYR A 153 -5.05 -1.20 -2.56
N PHE A 154 -4.67 -2.03 -1.58
CA PHE A 154 -5.24 -3.37 -1.44
C PHE A 154 -6.74 -3.36 -1.10
N ALA A 155 -7.20 -2.34 -0.38
CA ALA A 155 -8.62 -2.16 -0.10
C ALA A 155 -9.45 -1.79 -1.35
N SER A 156 -8.86 -1.20 -2.37
CA SER A 156 -9.56 -0.65 -3.55
C SER A 156 -9.24 -1.35 -4.88
N ALA A 157 -8.26 -2.24 -4.93
CA ALA A 157 -7.97 -3.07 -6.09
C ALA A 157 -8.96 -4.25 -6.18
N LEU A 158 -10.17 -4.00 -6.66
CA LEU A 158 -11.28 -4.95 -6.56
C LEU A 158 -11.30 -5.98 -7.68
N ASP A 159 -10.93 -5.60 -8.89
CA ASP A 159 -11.06 -6.50 -10.06
C ASP A 159 -9.74 -7.16 -10.45
N SER A 160 -8.63 -6.43 -10.35
CA SER A 160 -7.30 -6.92 -10.71
C SER A 160 -6.18 -6.18 -9.96
N PRO A 161 -4.94 -6.69 -9.98
CA PRO A 161 -3.78 -5.97 -9.45
C PRO A 161 -3.47 -4.64 -10.16
N ASP A 162 -4.05 -4.42 -11.35
CA ASP A 162 -3.83 -3.24 -12.19
C ASP A 162 -5.09 -2.37 -12.28
N ASP A 163 -6.10 -2.64 -11.43
CA ASP A 163 -7.41 -1.98 -11.42
C ASP A 163 -7.26 -0.46 -11.48
N ALA A 164 -7.85 0.16 -12.51
CA ALA A 164 -7.77 1.60 -12.75
C ALA A 164 -8.41 2.44 -11.63
N ARG A 165 -9.26 1.84 -10.82
CA ARG A 165 -9.94 2.48 -9.68
C ARG A 165 -9.17 2.32 -8.37
N ALA A 166 -8.19 1.43 -8.31
CA ALA A 166 -7.39 1.23 -7.11
C ALA A 166 -6.55 2.47 -6.80
N ALA A 167 -6.37 2.78 -5.52
CA ALA A 167 -5.55 3.89 -5.06
C ALA A 167 -4.06 3.59 -5.32
N PRO A 168 -3.39 4.31 -6.24
CA PRO A 168 -1.96 4.10 -6.47
C PRO A 168 -1.13 4.41 -5.22
N ILE A 169 -0.09 3.62 -5.01
CA ILE A 169 0.78 3.69 -3.83
C ILE A 169 1.74 4.88 -4.00
N LEU A 170 1.84 5.76 -3.01
CA LEU A 170 2.84 6.82 -2.98
C LEU A 170 3.82 6.56 -1.85
N ASP A 171 4.89 5.82 -2.15
CA ASP A 171 5.96 5.57 -1.20
C ASP A 171 7.23 6.36 -1.51
N LYS A 172 8.26 6.18 -0.66
CA LYS A 172 9.50 6.93 -0.78
C LYS A 172 10.22 6.68 -2.11
N GLN A 173 10.18 5.45 -2.65
CA GLN A 173 10.88 5.16 -3.91
C GLN A 173 10.19 5.86 -5.08
N VAL A 174 8.86 5.83 -5.12
CA VAL A 174 8.08 6.53 -6.14
C VAL A 174 8.24 8.04 -6.00
N HIS A 175 8.15 8.56 -4.78
CA HIS A 175 8.35 9.98 -4.47
C HIS A 175 9.72 10.48 -4.94
N ASP A 176 10.80 9.83 -4.51
CA ASP A 176 12.17 10.25 -4.82
C ASP A 176 12.41 10.17 -6.34
N TRP A 177 11.89 9.13 -7.01
CA TRP A 177 12.02 9.01 -8.46
C TRP A 177 11.32 10.15 -9.21
N LEU A 178 10.10 10.54 -8.78
CA LEU A 178 9.35 11.65 -9.36
C LEU A 178 10.07 12.99 -9.21
N ASP A 179 10.69 13.23 -8.05
CA ASP A 179 11.48 14.44 -7.81
C ASP A 179 12.70 14.47 -8.73
N ASP A 180 13.50 13.39 -8.72
CA ASP A 180 14.78 13.29 -9.44
C ASP A 180 14.62 13.29 -10.96
N HIS A 181 13.56 12.67 -11.50
CA HIS A 181 13.43 12.39 -12.94
C HIS A 181 12.34 13.18 -13.64
N ALA A 182 11.38 13.75 -12.90
CA ALA A 182 10.26 14.49 -13.46
C ALA A 182 10.12 15.92 -12.93
N GLY A 183 10.93 16.32 -11.93
CA GLY A 183 10.78 17.61 -11.24
C GLY A 183 9.44 17.74 -10.52
N VAL A 184 8.83 16.60 -10.15
CA VAL A 184 7.54 16.55 -9.45
C VAL A 184 7.81 16.37 -7.96
N THR A 185 8.06 17.48 -7.27
CA THR A 185 8.19 17.51 -5.82
C THR A 185 6.80 17.50 -5.17
N LEU A 186 6.57 16.58 -4.22
CA LEU A 186 5.27 16.37 -3.55
C LEU A 186 5.44 16.36 -2.03
N ASP A 187 4.55 17.03 -1.29
CA ASP A 187 4.40 16.77 0.14
C ASP A 187 3.53 15.54 0.36
N ILE A 188 4.16 14.39 0.62
CA ILE A 188 3.50 13.09 0.79
C ILE A 188 2.56 13.00 2.00
N SER A 189 2.42 14.07 2.81
CA SER A 189 1.46 14.16 3.91
C SER A 189 0.18 14.91 3.53
N ARG A 190 0.12 15.55 2.36
CA ARG A 190 -0.96 16.46 1.96
C ARG A 190 -1.87 15.84 0.91
N THR A 191 -3.18 15.91 1.17
CA THR A 191 -4.20 15.37 0.24
C THR A 191 -4.16 16.00 -1.16
N HIS A 192 -3.90 17.30 -1.27
CA HIS A 192 -3.86 17.96 -2.59
C HIS A 192 -2.64 17.51 -3.40
N GLU A 193 -1.50 17.23 -2.76
CA GLU A 193 -0.33 16.67 -3.42
C GLU A 193 -0.55 15.21 -3.84
N TYR A 194 -1.27 14.42 -3.03
CA TYR A 194 -1.69 13.09 -3.46
C TYR A 194 -2.62 13.16 -4.68
N ARG A 195 -3.55 14.12 -4.75
CA ARG A 195 -4.36 14.34 -5.96
C ARG A 195 -3.49 14.68 -7.17
N ARG A 196 -2.55 15.62 -7.01
CA ARG A 196 -1.60 15.99 -8.08
C ARG A 196 -0.81 14.79 -8.57
N TYR A 197 -0.37 13.92 -7.67
CA TYR A 197 0.25 12.63 -8.01
C TYR A 197 -0.66 11.77 -8.90
N LEU A 198 -1.93 11.59 -8.55
CA LEU A 198 -2.88 10.81 -9.37
C LEU A 198 -3.11 11.45 -10.75
N ASP A 199 -3.21 12.78 -10.81
CA ASP A 199 -3.40 13.51 -12.06
C ASP A 199 -2.19 13.32 -13.00
N VAL A 200 -0.97 13.31 -12.44
CA VAL A 200 0.27 13.04 -13.18
C VAL A 200 0.26 11.60 -13.72
N LEU A 201 0.00 10.61 -12.86
CA LEU A 201 -0.02 9.20 -13.27
C LEU A 201 -1.08 8.92 -14.34
N THR A 202 -2.28 9.49 -14.19
CA THR A 202 -3.38 9.32 -15.14
C THR A 202 -2.98 9.90 -16.50
N ARG A 203 -2.52 11.15 -16.52
CA ARG A 203 -2.12 11.82 -17.77
C ARG A 203 -0.96 11.12 -18.48
N TRP A 204 -0.02 10.58 -17.72
CA TRP A 204 1.07 9.79 -18.30
C TRP A 204 0.55 8.45 -18.83
N GLY A 205 -0.29 7.76 -18.06
CA GLY A 205 -0.85 6.46 -18.43
C GLY A 205 -1.73 6.50 -19.67
N ASP A 206 -2.57 7.54 -19.83
CA ASP A 206 -3.46 7.72 -20.98
C ASP A 206 -2.71 7.67 -22.32
N ARG A 207 -1.47 8.16 -22.36
CA ARG A 207 -0.63 8.16 -23.58
C ARG A 207 -0.17 6.77 -24.02
N PHE A 208 -0.20 5.81 -23.11
CA PHE A 208 0.30 4.45 -23.32
C PHE A 208 -0.76 3.38 -23.03
N ALA A 209 -2.03 3.78 -22.91
CA ALA A 209 -3.13 2.90 -22.50
C ALA A 209 -2.85 2.14 -21.19
N ARG A 210 -2.34 2.86 -20.17
CA ARG A 210 -2.00 2.33 -18.86
C ARG A 210 -2.87 2.89 -17.76
N THR A 211 -3.16 2.06 -16.78
CA THR A 211 -3.81 2.53 -15.54
C THR A 211 -2.81 3.30 -14.68
N PRO A 212 -3.27 4.19 -13.79
CA PRO A 212 -2.39 4.87 -12.84
C PRO A 212 -1.55 3.90 -11.99
N VAL A 213 -2.13 2.75 -11.62
CA VAL A 213 -1.43 1.68 -10.90
C VAL A 213 -0.27 1.10 -11.71
N GLN A 214 -0.47 0.86 -13.01
CA GLN A 214 0.60 0.36 -13.87
C GLN A 214 1.74 1.38 -14.02
N VAL A 215 1.41 2.68 -14.11
CA VAL A 215 2.44 3.73 -14.14
C VAL A 215 3.22 3.76 -12.83
N GLU A 216 2.53 3.69 -11.68
CA GLU A 216 3.14 3.58 -10.35
C GLU A 216 4.10 2.39 -10.24
N GLN A 217 3.67 1.20 -10.69
CA GLN A 217 4.50 0.00 -10.67
C GLN A 217 5.76 0.14 -11.52
N VAL A 218 5.66 0.73 -12.71
CA VAL A 218 6.81 0.94 -13.58
C VAL A 218 7.79 1.93 -12.95
N ILE A 219 7.30 3.02 -12.36
CA ILE A 219 8.13 3.96 -11.60
C ILE A 219 8.82 3.25 -10.44
N PHE A 220 8.08 2.45 -9.66
CA PHE A 220 8.64 1.68 -8.55
C PHE A 220 9.74 0.72 -9.02
N SER A 221 9.52 0.01 -10.14
CA SER A 221 10.51 -0.88 -10.75
C SER A 221 11.77 -0.12 -11.16
N LEU A 222 11.63 1.04 -11.80
CA LEU A 222 12.76 1.89 -12.19
C LEU A 222 13.53 2.42 -10.97
N ALA A 223 12.83 2.79 -9.90
CA ALA A 223 13.41 3.37 -8.69
C ALA A 223 14.12 2.33 -7.81
N SER A 224 13.67 1.08 -7.81
CA SER A 224 14.15 0.05 -6.88
C SER A 224 14.95 -1.08 -7.55
N GLY A 225 14.87 -1.19 -8.87
CA GLY A 225 15.31 -2.38 -9.62
C GLY A 225 14.46 -3.63 -9.34
N ARG A 226 13.37 -3.49 -8.56
CA ARG A 226 12.43 -4.55 -8.20
C ARG A 226 11.11 -4.30 -8.94
N GLY A 227 11.04 -4.80 -10.17
CA GLY A 227 9.81 -5.00 -10.95
C GLY A 227 9.45 -6.47 -10.98
#